data_AF-A0A3D1TF89-F1
#
_entry.id   AF-A0A3D1TF89-F1
#
_cell.length_a   1.000
_cell.length_b   1.000
_cell.length_c   1.000
_cell.angle_alpha   90.00
_cell.angle_beta   90.00
_cell.angle_gamma   90.00
#
_symmetry.space_group_name_H-M   'P 1'
#
loop_
_entity.id
_entity.type
_entity.pdbx_description
1 polymer ?
#
loop_
_entity_poly.entity_id
_entity_poly.type
_entity_poly.pdbx_seq_one_letter_code
_entity_poly.pdbx_strand_id
1 'polypeptide(L)'
;MTFPMTAWSHCDGLDGPVVTDARTALAAKDVTIVLKWLPEKDEQTIKDVFEQALVVRKHDDASRELADRYFFETLVRLHREYEGAAFTGLRPAGEKVHPAIARADASLIEGDVDELARDIAHAVESSIRQKFSETLEANAKKENSVQAGREYVENYVKFVHYVKYLHDAVTGDHDHGHATTGD
;
A
#
# COMPACT_ATOMS: atom_id res chain seq x y z
N MET A 1 -5.74 14.11 -11.14
CA MET A 1 -5.53 12.66 -11.32
C MET A 1 -5.71 12.00 -9.97
N THR A 2 -6.86 11.38 -9.73
CA THR A 2 -7.06 10.47 -8.60
C THR A 2 -6.25 9.22 -8.91
N PHE A 3 -5.08 9.09 -8.28
CA PHE A 3 -4.38 7.81 -8.30
C PHE A 3 -5.18 6.87 -7.40
N PRO A 4 -5.62 5.70 -7.89
CA PRO A 4 -6.11 4.66 -6.98
C PRO A 4 -4.95 4.39 -6.02
N MET A 5 -5.22 4.43 -4.71
CA MET A 5 -4.30 3.84 -3.75
C MET A 5 -4.11 2.40 -4.24
N THR A 6 -2.95 2.10 -4.83
CA THR A 6 -2.53 0.74 -5.14
C THR A 6 -2.45 0.07 -3.79
N ALA A 7 -3.56 -0.52 -3.41
CA ALA A 7 -3.75 -1.12 -2.14
C ALA A 7 -2.68 -2.19 -2.02
N TRP A 8 -1.83 -2.06 -1.00
CA TRP A 8 -0.57 -2.75 -0.95
C TRP A 8 -0.80 -4.24 -1.15
N SER A 9 -0.16 -4.80 -2.17
CA SER A 9 -0.21 -6.24 -2.50
C SER A 9 0.41 -7.13 -1.42
N HIS A 10 0.85 -6.51 -0.32
CA HIS A 10 1.42 -7.17 0.83
C HIS A 10 0.33 -7.74 1.75
N CYS A 11 -0.77 -7.00 1.97
CA CYS A 11 -1.84 -7.45 2.88
C CYS A 11 -2.71 -8.58 2.31
N ASP A 12 -2.71 -8.79 0.99
CA ASP A 12 -3.43 -9.87 0.30
C ASP A 12 -2.53 -11.03 -0.16
N GLY A 13 -1.23 -11.02 0.21
CA GLY A 13 -0.29 -12.10 -0.04
C GLY A 13 -0.42 -13.31 0.89
N LEU A 14 -0.17 -14.51 0.35
CA LEU A 14 -0.16 -15.77 1.12
C LEU A 14 0.94 -15.88 2.17
N ASP A 15 1.98 -15.07 2.01
CA ASP A 15 3.11 -14.83 2.91
C ASP A 15 3.04 -13.44 3.56
N GLY A 16 1.96 -12.70 3.34
CA GLY A 16 1.70 -11.40 3.95
C GLY A 16 1.30 -11.50 5.43
N PRO A 17 1.23 -10.36 6.13
CA PRO A 17 1.03 -10.32 7.58
C PRO A 17 -0.35 -10.83 7.99
N VAL A 18 -1.39 -10.51 7.21
CA VAL A 18 -2.78 -10.95 7.47
C VAL A 18 -2.88 -12.48 7.43
N VAL A 19 -2.33 -13.12 6.40
CA VAL A 19 -2.36 -14.59 6.25
C VAL A 19 -1.41 -15.27 7.24
N THR A 20 -0.30 -14.63 7.62
CA THR A 20 0.60 -15.13 8.66
C THR A 20 -0.11 -15.23 10.02
N ASP A 21 -0.86 -14.19 10.40
CA ASP A 21 -1.69 -14.22 11.61
C ASP A 21 -2.84 -15.21 11.48
N ALA A 22 -3.44 -15.34 10.29
CA ALA A 22 -4.50 -16.33 10.04
C ALA A 22 -4.03 -17.78 10.24
N ARG A 23 -2.83 -18.12 9.76
CA ARG A 23 -2.20 -19.43 10.00
C ARG A 23 -1.96 -19.66 11.49
N THR A 24 -1.48 -18.63 12.18
CA THR A 24 -1.22 -18.68 13.63
C THR A 24 -2.52 -18.88 14.41
N ALA A 25 -3.57 -18.13 14.09
CA ALA A 25 -4.91 -18.27 14.65
C ALA A 25 -5.44 -19.69 14.48
N LEU A 26 -5.40 -20.23 13.24
CA LEU A 26 -5.87 -21.57 12.94
C LEU A 26 -5.06 -22.66 13.70
N ALA A 27 -3.75 -22.49 13.84
CA ALA A 27 -2.90 -23.43 14.58
C ALA A 27 -3.17 -23.38 16.10
N ALA A 28 -3.33 -22.18 16.66
CA ALA A 28 -3.64 -21.94 18.07
C ALA A 28 -5.11 -22.22 18.42
N LYS A 29 -5.99 -22.31 17.42
CA LYS A 29 -7.46 -22.31 17.56
C LYS A 29 -7.97 -21.07 18.31
N ASP A 30 -7.32 -19.94 18.05
CA ASP A 30 -7.62 -18.66 18.69
C ASP A 30 -7.92 -17.60 17.63
N VAL A 31 -9.20 -17.29 17.43
CA VAL A 31 -9.66 -16.29 16.46
C VAL A 31 -9.25 -14.87 16.85
N THR A 32 -8.97 -14.60 18.13
CA THR A 32 -8.68 -13.24 18.60
C THR A 32 -7.43 -12.64 17.95
N ILE A 33 -6.50 -13.49 17.52
CA ILE A 33 -5.27 -13.10 16.81
C ILE A 33 -5.57 -12.32 15.52
N VAL A 34 -6.65 -12.65 14.81
CA VAL A 34 -6.98 -12.02 13.51
C VAL A 34 -7.95 -10.84 13.61
N LEU A 35 -8.65 -10.65 14.74
CA LEU A 35 -9.69 -9.63 14.84
C LEU A 35 -9.13 -8.20 14.69
N LYS A 36 -7.85 -7.98 15.02
CA LYS A 36 -7.16 -6.69 14.83
C LYS A 36 -7.05 -6.23 13.37
N TRP A 37 -7.25 -7.12 12.40
CA TRP A 37 -7.17 -6.81 10.97
C TRP A 37 -8.49 -6.30 10.39
N LEU A 38 -9.55 -6.20 11.20
CA LEU A 38 -10.92 -5.97 10.73
C LEU A 38 -11.63 -4.93 11.61
N PRO A 39 -12.65 -4.24 11.08
CA PRO A 39 -13.52 -3.43 11.89
C PRO A 39 -14.50 -4.31 12.68
N GLU A 40 -14.97 -3.81 13.84
CA GLU A 40 -15.84 -4.53 14.78
C GLU A 40 -17.08 -5.16 14.11
N LYS A 41 -17.66 -4.45 13.13
CA LYS A 41 -18.85 -4.91 12.37
C LYS A 41 -18.65 -6.26 11.66
N ASP A 42 -17.41 -6.62 11.34
CA ASP A 42 -17.07 -7.83 10.57
C ASP A 42 -16.58 -8.98 11.46
N GLU A 43 -16.44 -8.76 12.78
CA GLU A 43 -15.93 -9.76 13.71
C GLU A 43 -16.76 -11.05 13.73
N GLN A 44 -18.09 -10.93 13.77
CA GLN A 44 -18.95 -12.11 13.86
C GLN A 44 -18.82 -12.98 12.62
N THR A 45 -18.77 -12.37 11.43
CA THR A 45 -18.54 -13.07 10.16
C THR A 45 -17.25 -13.89 10.21
N ILE A 46 -16.17 -13.31 10.74
CA ILE A 46 -14.88 -14.01 10.83
C ILE A 46 -14.84 -15.07 11.92
N LYS A 47 -15.54 -14.87 13.05
CA LYS A 47 -15.72 -15.92 14.06
C LYS A 47 -16.43 -17.14 13.47
N ASP A 48 -17.52 -16.94 12.74
CA ASP A 48 -18.31 -18.02 12.14
C ASP A 48 -17.48 -18.80 11.10
N VAL A 49 -16.78 -18.10 10.20
CA VAL A 49 -15.94 -18.74 9.18
C VAL A 49 -14.74 -19.46 9.79
N PHE A 50 -14.15 -18.91 10.87
CA PHE A 50 -13.09 -19.56 11.60
C PHE A 50 -13.53 -20.89 12.23
N GLU A 51 -14.70 -20.91 12.86
CA GLU A 51 -15.28 -22.14 13.42
C GLU A 51 -15.53 -23.20 12.34
N GLN A 52 -16.10 -22.80 11.19
CA GLN A 52 -16.30 -23.69 10.05
C GLN A 52 -14.97 -24.27 9.55
N ALA A 53 -13.95 -23.42 9.40
CA ALA A 53 -12.62 -23.85 8.97
C ALA A 53 -12.02 -24.87 9.96
N LEU A 54 -12.14 -24.64 11.28
CA LEU A 54 -11.67 -25.57 12.31
C LEU A 54 -12.38 -26.93 12.27
N VAL A 55 -13.64 -26.98 11.85
CA VAL A 55 -14.38 -28.25 11.68
C VAL A 55 -13.86 -28.99 10.46
N VAL A 56 -13.87 -28.35 9.29
CA VAL A 56 -13.55 -28.99 8.00
C VAL A 56 -12.08 -29.42 7.91
N ARG A 57 -11.17 -28.60 8.45
CA ARG A 57 -9.72 -28.84 8.32
C ARG A 57 -9.18 -30.08 9.04
N LYS A 58 -10.03 -30.77 9.80
CA LYS A 58 -9.68 -31.99 10.56
C LYS A 58 -9.83 -33.28 9.75
N HIS A 59 -10.51 -33.26 8.60
CA HIS A 59 -10.85 -34.47 7.86
C HIS A 59 -9.65 -35.10 7.16
N ASP A 60 -9.07 -34.39 6.18
CA ASP A 60 -7.89 -34.81 5.42
C ASP A 60 -7.12 -33.57 4.95
N ASP A 61 -5.97 -33.78 4.30
CA ASP A 61 -5.10 -32.68 3.86
C ASP A 61 -5.74 -31.79 2.80
N ALA A 62 -6.55 -32.35 1.89
CA ALA A 62 -7.26 -31.58 0.88
C ALA A 62 -8.34 -30.68 1.52
N SER A 63 -9.09 -31.21 2.48
CA SER A 63 -10.09 -30.47 3.26
C SER A 63 -9.44 -29.38 4.10
N ARG A 64 -8.25 -29.65 4.66
CA ARG A 64 -7.45 -28.68 5.39
C ARG A 64 -7.02 -27.52 4.50
N GLU A 65 -6.48 -27.80 3.32
CA GLU A 65 -6.07 -26.76 2.38
C GLU A 65 -7.26 -25.90 1.93
N LEU A 66 -8.40 -26.53 1.61
CA LEU A 66 -9.59 -25.81 1.18
C LEU A 66 -10.19 -24.94 2.30
N ALA A 67 -10.28 -25.47 3.51
CA ALA A 67 -10.78 -24.74 4.67
C ALA A 67 -9.87 -23.55 5.04
N ASP A 68 -8.55 -23.77 5.06
CA ASP A 68 -7.57 -22.73 5.34
C ASP A 68 -7.62 -21.65 4.25
N ARG A 69 -7.68 -22.04 2.97
CA ARG A 69 -7.81 -21.10 1.84
C ARG A 69 -9.08 -20.26 1.94
N TYR A 70 -10.23 -20.88 2.21
CA TYR A 70 -11.51 -20.18 2.34
C TYR A 70 -11.48 -19.14 3.49
N PHE A 71 -10.87 -19.51 4.62
CA PHE A 71 -10.67 -18.58 5.73
C PHE A 71 -9.76 -17.41 5.34
N PHE A 72 -8.63 -17.68 4.69
CA PHE A 72 -7.70 -16.64 4.23
C PHE A 72 -8.35 -15.67 3.25
N GLU A 73 -9.08 -16.18 2.25
CA GLU A 73 -9.78 -15.36 1.26
C GLU A 73 -10.82 -14.46 1.93
N THR A 74 -11.59 -14.99 2.89
CA THR A 74 -12.61 -14.21 3.60
C THR A 74 -11.98 -13.12 4.46
N LEU A 75 -10.95 -13.46 5.25
CA LEU A 75 -10.25 -12.51 6.11
C LEU A 75 -9.60 -11.40 5.30
N VAL A 76 -8.84 -11.76 4.26
CA VAL A 76 -8.19 -10.79 3.39
C VAL A 76 -9.23 -9.92 2.70
N ARG A 77 -10.30 -10.50 2.14
CA ARG A 77 -11.34 -9.70 1.47
C ARG A 77 -11.92 -8.62 2.40
N LEU A 78 -12.29 -8.99 3.63
CA LEU A 78 -12.84 -8.03 4.60
C LEU A 78 -11.81 -6.98 5.02
N HIS A 79 -10.54 -7.37 5.19
CA HIS A 79 -9.46 -6.42 5.45
C HIS A 79 -9.27 -5.42 4.31
N ARG A 80 -9.29 -5.89 3.05
CA ARG A 80 -9.18 -5.04 1.87
C ARG A 80 -10.36 -4.08 1.75
N GLU A 81 -11.58 -4.56 1.99
CA GLU A 81 -12.77 -3.71 2.03
C GLU A 81 -12.65 -2.62 3.10
N TYR A 82 -12.08 -2.93 4.27
CA TYR A 82 -11.77 -1.95 5.32
C TYR A 82 -10.73 -0.92 4.89
N GLU A 83 -9.71 -1.30 4.13
CA GLU A 83 -8.74 -0.39 3.52
C GLU A 83 -9.33 0.47 2.37
N GLY A 84 -10.59 0.24 1.98
CA GLY A 84 -11.20 0.86 0.79
C GLY A 84 -10.66 0.29 -0.54
N ALA A 85 -10.08 -0.90 -0.48
CA ALA A 85 -9.44 -1.58 -1.59
C ALA A 85 -10.29 -2.74 -2.13
N ALA A 86 -10.25 -2.94 -3.46
CA ALA A 86 -10.89 -4.10 -4.07
C ALA A 86 -10.09 -5.38 -3.77
N PHE A 87 -10.80 -6.45 -3.40
CA PHE A 87 -10.22 -7.79 -3.33
C PHE A 87 -10.13 -8.41 -4.74
N THR A 88 -8.93 -8.85 -5.13
CA THR A 88 -8.67 -9.44 -6.46
C THR A 88 -8.20 -10.90 -6.39
N GLY A 89 -8.41 -11.55 -5.25
CA GLY A 89 -7.86 -12.86 -4.93
C GLY A 89 -6.61 -12.76 -4.04
N LEU A 90 -6.20 -13.90 -3.49
CA LEU A 90 -4.96 -14.01 -2.73
C LEU A 90 -3.76 -13.99 -3.68
N ARG A 91 -2.75 -13.17 -3.37
CA ARG A 91 -1.50 -13.13 -4.14
C ARG A 91 -0.62 -14.33 -3.80
N PRO A 92 0.04 -14.97 -4.78
CA PRO A 92 0.95 -16.09 -4.53
C PRO A 92 2.08 -15.70 -3.57
N ALA A 93 2.52 -16.64 -2.75
CA ALA A 93 3.71 -16.42 -1.91
C ALA A 93 4.97 -16.22 -2.77
N GLY A 94 5.91 -15.43 -2.27
CA GLY A 94 7.16 -15.10 -2.96
C GLY A 94 7.01 -14.05 -4.06
N GLU A 95 5.85 -13.39 -4.17
CA GLU A 95 5.70 -12.23 -5.02
C GLU A 95 6.57 -11.07 -4.52
N LYS A 96 7.17 -10.30 -5.44
CA LYS A 96 8.03 -9.18 -5.07
C LYS A 96 7.22 -8.06 -4.45
N VAL A 97 7.38 -7.85 -3.15
CA VAL A 97 6.89 -6.68 -2.44
C VAL A 97 7.73 -5.45 -2.83
N HIS A 98 7.09 -4.28 -2.89
CA HIS A 98 7.81 -3.04 -3.14
C HIS A 98 8.87 -2.81 -2.04
N PRO A 99 10.14 -2.48 -2.37
CA PRO A 99 11.21 -2.39 -1.38
C PRO A 99 10.92 -1.44 -0.21
N ALA A 100 10.24 -0.32 -0.47
CA ALA A 100 9.86 0.62 0.58
C ALA A 100 8.85 0.03 1.58
N ILE A 101 7.94 -0.85 1.11
CA ILE A 101 6.98 -1.54 1.99
C ILE A 101 7.73 -2.56 2.84
N ALA A 102 8.55 -3.40 2.20
CA ALA A 102 9.34 -4.42 2.91
C ALA A 102 10.24 -3.80 4.00
N ARG A 103 10.82 -2.63 3.74
CA ARG A 103 11.61 -1.91 4.76
C ARG A 103 10.76 -1.23 5.84
N ALA A 104 9.54 -0.81 5.52
CA ALA A 104 8.59 -0.32 6.52
C ALA A 104 8.13 -1.44 7.46
N ASP A 105 7.90 -2.65 6.94
CA ASP A 105 7.59 -3.81 7.78
C ASP A 105 8.78 -4.18 8.67
N ALA A 106 10.00 -4.18 8.11
CA ALA A 106 11.22 -4.43 8.86
C ALA A 106 11.43 -3.41 9.99
N SER A 107 11.24 -2.11 9.73
CA SER A 107 11.41 -1.07 10.75
C SER A 107 10.42 -1.20 11.90
N LEU A 108 9.20 -1.67 11.65
CA LEU A 108 8.21 -1.96 12.71
C LEU A 108 8.62 -3.16 13.58
N ILE A 109 9.26 -4.18 12.99
CA ILE A 109 9.78 -5.34 13.71
C ILE A 109 11.02 -4.96 14.53
N GLU A 110 11.93 -4.18 13.94
CA GLU A 110 13.19 -3.75 14.55
C GLU A 110 12.98 -2.64 15.59
N GLY A 111 11.88 -1.89 15.48
CA GLY A 111 11.58 -0.74 16.33
C GLY A 111 12.42 0.50 16.00
N ASP A 112 13.00 0.55 14.79
CA ASP A 112 13.86 1.65 14.31
C ASP A 112 13.48 2.04 12.87
N VAL A 113 13.09 3.30 12.67
CA VAL A 113 12.66 3.85 11.37
C VAL A 113 13.74 4.70 10.70
N ASP A 114 14.86 4.97 11.36
CA ASP A 114 15.80 6.01 11.00
C ASP A 114 16.46 5.77 9.63
N GLU A 115 16.83 4.52 9.32
CA GLU A 115 17.42 4.18 8.01
C GLU A 115 16.40 4.36 6.88
N LEU A 116 15.18 3.88 7.06
CA LEU A 116 14.10 4.05 6.09
C LEU A 116 13.82 5.55 5.83
N ALA A 117 13.73 6.34 6.89
CA ALA A 117 13.47 7.77 6.80
C ALA A 117 14.59 8.51 6.05
N ARG A 118 15.86 8.22 6.36
CA ARG A 118 17.02 8.80 5.66
C ARG A 118 17.03 8.45 4.18
N ASP A 119 16.76 7.19 3.85
CA ASP A 119 16.77 6.73 2.46
C ASP A 119 15.67 7.39 1.62
N ILE A 120 14.47 7.53 2.18
CA ILE A 120 13.36 8.25 1.51
C ILE A 120 13.72 9.72 1.33
N ALA A 121 14.26 10.38 2.36
CA ALA A 121 14.68 11.77 2.29
C ALA A 121 15.75 11.99 1.21
N HIS A 122 16.75 11.11 1.16
CA HIS A 122 17.82 11.18 0.16
C HIS A 122 17.30 10.94 -1.27
N ALA A 123 16.35 10.01 -1.45
CA ALA A 123 15.72 9.78 -2.75
C ALA A 123 14.93 11.01 -3.23
N VAL A 124 14.17 11.65 -2.34
CA VAL A 124 13.42 12.88 -2.62
C VAL A 124 14.36 14.04 -2.94
N GLU A 125 15.43 14.23 -2.16
CA GLU A 125 16.42 15.28 -2.42
C GLU A 125 17.08 15.08 -3.79
N SER A 126 17.53 13.85 -4.08
CA SER A 126 18.19 13.50 -5.34
C SER A 126 17.28 13.75 -6.54
N SER A 127 16.00 13.38 -6.45
CA SER A 127 15.05 13.56 -7.55
C SER A 127 14.73 15.04 -7.82
N ILE A 128 14.64 15.87 -6.77
CA ILE A 128 14.48 17.32 -6.91
C ILE A 128 15.69 17.92 -7.62
N ARG A 129 16.91 17.58 -7.18
CA ARG A 129 18.16 18.08 -7.78
C ARG A 129 18.29 17.69 -9.24
N GLN A 130 17.96 16.45 -9.59
CA GLN A 130 17.99 15.98 -10.97
C GLN A 130 17.05 16.80 -11.87
N LYS A 131 15.76 16.90 -11.50
CA LYS A 131 14.76 17.63 -12.31
C LYS A 131 15.06 19.12 -12.41
N PHE A 132 15.62 19.70 -11.36
CA PHE A 132 16.09 21.08 -11.38
C PHE A 132 17.22 21.26 -12.41
N SER A 133 18.21 20.37 -12.42
CA SER A 133 19.32 20.41 -13.40
C SER A 133 18.81 20.32 -14.83
N GLU A 134 17.93 19.36 -15.13
CA GLU A 134 17.31 19.19 -16.46
C GLU A 134 16.56 20.47 -16.90
N THR A 135 15.83 21.09 -15.98
CA THR A 135 15.11 22.34 -16.22
C THR A 135 16.06 23.53 -16.45
N LEU A 136 17.15 23.60 -15.70
CA LEU A 136 18.14 24.67 -15.79
C LEU A 136 18.92 24.59 -17.12
N GLU A 137 19.25 23.39 -17.59
CA GLU A 137 19.87 23.17 -18.89
C GLU A 137 18.98 23.63 -20.05
N ALA A 138 17.67 23.36 -19.99
CA ALA A 138 16.71 23.85 -20.97
C ALA A 138 16.55 25.38 -20.89
N ASN A 139 16.54 25.95 -19.67
CA ASN A 139 16.47 27.39 -19.46
C ASN A 139 17.62 28.14 -20.14
N ALA A 140 18.84 27.58 -20.12
CA ALA A 140 20.01 28.18 -20.76
C ALA A 140 19.89 28.30 -22.30
N LYS A 141 19.03 27.49 -22.93
CA LYS A 141 18.86 27.41 -24.39
C LYS A 141 17.56 28.06 -24.87
N LYS A 142 16.70 28.52 -23.96
CA LYS A 142 15.29 28.87 -24.26
C LYS A 142 15.13 29.98 -25.31
N GLU A 143 16.09 30.92 -25.38
CA GLU A 143 16.04 32.05 -26.32
C GLU A 143 16.61 31.70 -27.72
N ASN A 144 17.15 30.48 -27.91
CA ASN A 144 17.75 30.07 -29.17
C ASN A 144 16.70 29.87 -30.28
N SER A 145 15.46 29.50 -29.91
CA SER A 145 14.33 29.36 -30.84
C SER A 145 13.02 29.21 -30.07
N VAL A 146 11.89 29.40 -30.76
CA VAL A 146 10.55 29.10 -30.19
C VAL A 146 10.45 27.65 -29.72
N GLN A 147 11.06 26.69 -30.42
CA GLN A 147 11.03 25.28 -30.02
C GLN A 147 11.81 25.04 -28.72
N ALA A 148 12.99 25.63 -28.58
CA ALA A 148 13.78 25.57 -27.34
C ALA A 148 13.05 26.23 -26.16
N GLY A 149 12.36 27.35 -26.42
CA GLY A 149 11.49 28.00 -25.44
C GLY A 149 10.35 27.09 -24.96
N ARG A 150 9.71 26.34 -25.88
CA ARG A 150 8.64 25.38 -25.54
C ARG A 150 9.15 24.21 -24.70
N GLU A 151 10.32 23.67 -25.04
CA GLU A 151 10.97 22.61 -24.26
C GLU A 151 11.28 23.07 -22.83
N TYR A 152 11.81 24.30 -22.67
CA TYR A 152 12.00 24.89 -21.35
C TYR A 152 10.69 25.00 -20.57
N VAL A 153 9.62 25.53 -21.18
CA VAL A 153 8.32 25.67 -20.50
C VAL A 153 7.75 24.32 -20.07
N GLU A 154 7.90 23.28 -20.89
CA GLU A 154 7.48 21.91 -20.52
C GLU A 154 8.24 21.40 -19.29
N ASN A 155 9.57 21.57 -19.26
CA ASN A 155 10.39 21.17 -18.11
C ASN A 155 10.08 22.00 -16.86
N TYR A 156 9.88 23.31 -17.02
CA TYR A 156 9.47 24.21 -15.92
C TYR A 156 8.16 23.76 -15.27
N VAL A 157 7.11 23.50 -16.08
CA VAL A 157 5.81 23.05 -15.56
C VAL A 157 5.93 21.71 -14.84
N LYS A 158 6.66 20.75 -15.44
CA LYS A 158 6.92 19.43 -14.80
C LYS A 158 7.64 19.59 -13.46
N PHE A 159 8.68 20.42 -13.40
CA PHE A 159 9.46 20.62 -12.19
C PHE A 159 8.63 21.28 -11.07
N VAL A 160 7.93 22.38 -11.37
CA VAL A 160 7.12 23.10 -10.37
C VAL A 160 5.98 22.22 -9.84
N HIS A 161 5.26 21.50 -10.71
CA HIS A 161 4.22 20.57 -10.27
C HIS A 161 4.78 19.40 -9.45
N TYR A 162 5.98 18.90 -9.79
CA TYR A 162 6.63 17.84 -9.04
C TYR A 162 7.00 18.27 -7.61
N VAL A 163 7.59 19.46 -7.46
CA VAL A 163 7.94 19.99 -6.14
C VAL A 163 6.68 20.24 -5.30
N LYS A 164 5.62 20.80 -5.91
CA LYS A 164 4.32 20.95 -5.22
C LYS A 164 3.78 19.60 -4.75
N TYR A 165 3.76 18.60 -5.62
CA TYR A 165 3.29 17.25 -5.28
C TYR A 165 4.06 16.66 -4.08
N LEU A 166 5.39 16.76 -4.09
CA LEU A 166 6.21 16.28 -2.97
C LEU A 166 5.93 17.05 -1.67
N HIS A 167 5.81 18.38 -1.75
CA HIS A 167 5.47 19.20 -0.59
C HIS A 167 4.14 18.78 0.01
N ASP A 168 3.07 18.77 -0.79
CA ASP A 168 1.73 18.40 -0.32
C ASP A 168 1.69 16.98 0.27
N ALA A 169 2.39 16.02 -0.37
CA ALA A 169 2.47 14.64 0.10
C ALA A 169 3.20 14.50 1.46
N VAL A 170 4.10 15.43 1.79
CA VAL A 170 4.86 15.42 3.05
C VAL A 170 4.21 16.28 4.13
N THR A 171 3.59 17.41 3.77
CA THR A 171 2.94 18.32 4.74
C THR A 171 1.51 17.92 5.07
N GLY A 172 0.91 17.01 4.28
CA GLY A 172 -0.49 16.63 4.45
C GLY A 172 -1.47 17.71 3.97
N ASP A 173 -1.00 18.70 3.20
CA ASP A 173 -1.86 19.68 2.50
C ASP A 173 -2.53 19.02 1.29
N HIS A 174 -3.31 17.98 1.55
CA HIS A 174 -4.36 17.57 0.65
C HIS A 174 -5.60 18.38 1.03
N ASP A 175 -5.86 19.42 0.26
CA ASP A 175 -7.11 20.16 0.28
C ASP A 175 -8.24 19.15 0.06
N HIS A 176 -8.84 18.68 1.16
CA HIS A 176 -10.03 17.86 1.12
C HIS A 176 -11.16 18.78 0.66
N GLY A 177 -11.30 18.91 -0.66
CA GLY A 177 -12.44 19.54 -1.30
C GLY A 177 -13.72 18.81 -0.90
N HIS A 178 -14.26 19.14 0.27
CA HIS A 178 -15.65 18.92 0.59
C HIS A 178 -16.46 19.72 -0.42
N ALA A 179 -16.92 19.05 -1.46
CA ALA A 179 -18.05 19.51 -2.23
C ALA A 179 -19.25 19.51 -1.28
N THR A 180 -19.48 20.66 -0.63
CA THR A 180 -20.78 21.00 -0.06
C THR A 180 -21.78 21.01 -1.21
N THR A 181 -22.61 19.97 -1.30
CA THR A 181 -23.84 20.02 -2.09
C THR A 181 -24.75 21.04 -1.42
N GLY A 182 -24.76 22.26 -1.97
CA GLY A 182 -25.76 23.27 -1.63
C GLY A 182 -27.09 22.92 -2.30
N ASP A 183 -28.15 23.03 -1.48
CA ASP A 183 -29.60 23.14 -1.75
C ASP A 183 -30.21 22.45 -2.97
#